data_AF-A0A5D0VFF3-F1
#
_entry.id   AF-A0A5D0VFF3-F1
#
_cell.length_a   1.000
_cell.length_b   1.000
_cell.length_c   1.000
_cell.angle_alpha   90.00
_cell.angle_beta   90.00
_cell.angle_gamma   90.00
#
_symmetry.space_group_name_H-M   'P 1'
#
loop_
_entity.id
_entity.type
_entity.pdbx_description
1 polymer ?
#
loop_
_entity_poly.entity_id
_entity_poly.type
_entity_poly.pdbx_seq_one_letter_code
_entity_poly.pdbx_strand_id
1 'polypeptide(L)'
;MAGLQKILIILLVLVLVLLALVFSLNNQMAVSLNFLLFETQPHGVAVWIILAFVVGALVGVLITMLATVRTSVSRRTLQKRLDRAEQALEKSRAQNDRTL
;
A
#
# COMPACT_ATOMS: atom_id res chain seq x y z
N MET A 1 6.49 -14.10 15.31
CA MET A 1 5.58 -13.60 14.27
C MET A 1 6.31 -12.90 13.12
N ALA A 2 7.18 -11.90 13.36
CA ALA A 2 7.82 -11.11 12.29
C ALA A 2 8.74 -11.91 11.34
N GLY A 3 9.42 -12.95 11.82
CA GLY A 3 10.29 -13.81 10.98
C GLY A 3 9.50 -14.65 9.98
N LEU A 4 8.41 -15.29 10.43
CA LEU A 4 7.53 -16.09 9.56
C LEU A 4 6.88 -15.23 8.48
N GLN A 5 6.40 -14.03 8.83
CA GLN A 5 5.82 -13.10 7.86
C GLN A 5 6.84 -12.69 6.79
N LYS A 6 8.10 -12.39 7.18
CA LYS A 6 9.16 -12.08 6.22
C LYS A 6 9.45 -13.26 5.28
N ILE A 7 9.54 -14.47 5.81
CA ILE A 7 9.76 -15.69 5.01
C ILE A 7 8.61 -15.89 4.01
N LEU A 8 7.36 -15.75 4.46
CA LEU A 8 6.19 -15.86 3.58
C LEU A 8 6.17 -14.80 2.47
N ILE A 9 6.55 -13.56 2.79
CA ILE A 9 6.67 -12.49 1.78
C ILE A 9 7.76 -12.81 0.77
N ILE A 10 8.94 -13.26 1.22
CA ILE A 10 10.05 -13.64 0.33
C ILE A 10 9.63 -14.79 -0.58
N LEU A 11 8.98 -15.81 -0.01
CA LEU A 11 8.48 -16.96 -0.79
C LEU A 11 7.44 -16.53 -1.82
N LEU A 12 6.51 -15.66 -1.44
CA LEU A 12 5.51 -15.10 -2.37
C LEU A 12 6.18 -14.33 -3.51
N VAL A 13 7.14 -13.47 -3.21
CA VAL A 13 7.89 -12.71 -4.22
C VAL A 13 8.64 -13.67 -5.16
N LEU A 14 9.28 -14.70 -4.63
CA LEU A 14 9.97 -15.70 -5.44
C LEU A 14 9.02 -16.43 -6.39
N VAL A 15 7.85 -16.85 -5.90
CA VAL A 15 6.81 -17.48 -6.72
C VAL A 15 6.33 -16.53 -7.81
N LEU A 16 6.06 -15.26 -7.48
CA LEU A 16 5.65 -14.26 -8.47
C LEU A 16 6.71 -14.02 -9.55
N VAL A 17 7.99 -13.99 -9.19
CA VAL A 17 9.11 -13.87 -10.15
C VAL A 17 9.16 -15.09 -11.06
N LEU A 18 9.06 -16.31 -10.51
CA LEU A 18 9.05 -17.53 -11.32
C LEU A 18 7.86 -17.55 -12.28
N LEU A 19 6.67 -17.15 -11.80
CA LEU A 19 5.48 -17.04 -12.65
C LEU A 19 5.69 -16.01 -13.76
N ALA A 20 6.25 -14.84 -13.45
CA ALA A 20 6.54 -13.81 -14.46
C ALA A 20 7.54 -14.31 -15.51
N LEU A 21 8.57 -15.05 -15.11
CA LEU A 21 9.55 -15.65 -16.02
C LEU A 21 8.92 -16.69 -16.93
N VAL A 22 8.21 -17.68 -16.35
CA VAL A 22 7.52 -18.73 -17.13
C VAL A 22 6.49 -18.10 -18.07
N PHE A 23 5.74 -17.13 -17.59
CA PHE A 23 4.78 -16.38 -18.38
C PHE A 23 5.47 -15.65 -19.55
N SER A 24 6.58 -14.96 -19.29
CA SER A 24 7.33 -14.24 -20.33
C SER A 24 7.89 -15.17 -21.40
N LEU A 25 8.41 -16.34 -20.99
CA LEU A 25 8.98 -17.31 -21.93
C LEU A 25 7.93 -17.97 -22.81
N ASN A 26 6.73 -18.21 -22.28
CA ASN A 26 5.64 -18.85 -23.03
C ASN A 26 4.80 -17.86 -23.86
N ASN A 27 4.90 -16.56 -23.60
CA ASN A 27 4.08 -15.54 -24.22
C ASN A 27 4.93 -14.49 -24.96
N GLN A 28 5.81 -14.97 -25.84
CA GLN A 28 6.70 -14.13 -26.66
C GLN A 28 6.04 -13.60 -27.93
N MET A 29 4.77 -13.95 -28.20
CA MET A 29 4.03 -13.47 -29.37
C MET A 29 4.03 -11.95 -29.40
N ALA A 30 4.55 -11.37 -30.49
CA ALA A 30 4.60 -9.94 -30.69
C ALA A 30 3.19 -9.40 -30.99
N VAL A 31 2.72 -8.48 -30.14
CA VAL A 31 1.43 -7.81 -30.26
C VAL A 31 1.66 -6.31 -30.16
N SER A 32 1.10 -5.58 -31.12
CA SER A 32 0.96 -4.13 -31.04
C SER A 32 -0.34 -3.78 -30.32
N LEU A 33 -0.28 -2.77 -29.45
CA LEU A 33 -1.46 -2.17 -28.83
C LEU A 33 -1.86 -0.93 -29.63
N ASN A 34 -3.12 -0.91 -30.07
CA ASN A 34 -3.75 0.23 -30.72
C ASN A 34 -4.58 1.04 -29.72
N PHE A 35 -4.19 2.29 -29.49
CA PHE A 35 -4.82 3.23 -28.55
C PHE A 35 -5.69 4.27 -29.26
N LEU A 36 -6.25 3.93 -30.43
CA LEU A 36 -7.05 4.80 -31.29
C LEU A 36 -6.24 5.92 -31.97
N LEU A 37 -5.48 6.71 -31.18
CA LEU A 37 -4.67 7.84 -31.66
C LEU A 37 -3.26 7.44 -32.08
N PHE A 38 -2.76 6.32 -31.56
CA PHE A 38 -1.43 5.80 -31.86
C PHE A 38 -1.38 4.29 -31.66
N GLU A 39 -0.43 3.65 -32.33
CA GLU A 39 -0.12 2.23 -32.19
C GLU A 39 1.31 2.08 -31.66
N THR A 40 1.50 1.11 -30.78
CA THR A 40 2.81 0.81 -30.19
C THR A 40 3.61 -0.12 -31.09
N GLN A 41 4.94 -0.10 -30.94
CA GLN A 41 5.76 -1.11 -31.62
C GLN A 41 5.41 -2.51 -31.11
N PRO A 42 5.44 -3.54 -31.98
CA PRO A 42 5.17 -4.90 -31.57
C PRO A 42 6.19 -5.37 -30.52
N HIS A 43 5.68 -5.73 -29.35
CA HIS A 43 6.44 -6.34 -28.27
C HIS A 43 5.75 -7.62 -27.82
N GLY A 44 6.49 -8.52 -27.16
CA GLY A 44 5.89 -9.74 -26.60
C GLY A 44 4.72 -9.39 -25.70
N VAL A 45 3.57 -10.07 -25.87
CA VAL A 45 2.35 -9.80 -25.08
C VAL A 45 2.61 -9.85 -23.56
N ALA A 46 3.59 -10.67 -23.13
CA ALA A 46 4.03 -10.70 -21.75
C ALA A 46 4.50 -9.35 -21.21
N VAL A 47 5.23 -8.56 -22.02
CA VAL A 47 5.75 -7.25 -21.62
C VAL A 47 4.61 -6.31 -21.26
N TRP A 48 3.57 -6.26 -22.09
CA TRP A 48 2.40 -5.41 -21.86
C TRP A 48 1.66 -5.78 -20.57
N ILE A 49 1.44 -7.07 -20.35
CA ILE A 49 0.72 -7.58 -19.18
C ILE A 49 1.54 -7.35 -17.90
N ILE A 50 2.85 -7.64 -17.93
CA ILE A 50 3.74 -7.39 -16.79
C ILE A 50 3.82 -5.90 -16.48
N LEU A 51 3.93 -5.04 -17.50
CA LEU A 51 3.97 -3.59 -17.32
C LEU A 51 2.67 -3.09 -16.68
N ALA A 52 1.51 -3.52 -17.18
CA ALA A 52 0.22 -3.17 -16.61
C ALA A 52 0.10 -3.62 -15.14
N PHE A 53 0.55 -4.84 -14.83
CA PHE A 53 0.57 -5.36 -13.46
C PHE A 53 1.47 -4.51 -12.53
N VAL A 54 2.68 -4.18 -12.97
CA VAL A 54 3.62 -3.34 -12.19
C VAL A 54 3.04 -1.95 -11.97
N VAL A 55 2.50 -1.32 -13.00
CA VAL A 55 1.86 0.01 -12.89
C VAL A 55 0.68 -0.05 -11.91
N GLY A 56 -0.18 -1.07 -12.02
CA GLY A 56 -1.29 -1.26 -11.08
C GLY A 56 -0.84 -1.45 -9.64
N ALA A 57 0.22 -2.24 -9.41
CA ALA A 57 0.80 -2.44 -8.08
C ALA A 57 1.37 -1.14 -7.51
N LEU A 58 2.09 -0.35 -8.31
CA LEU A 58 2.63 0.95 -7.89
C LEU A 58 1.50 1.92 -7.51
N VAL A 59 0.44 1.98 -8.32
CA VAL A 59 -0.75 2.80 -8.01
C VAL A 59 -1.39 2.36 -6.70
N GLY A 60 -1.57 1.05 -6.48
CA GLY A 60 -2.11 0.51 -5.23
C GLY A 60 -1.26 0.86 -4.01
N VAL A 61 0.07 0.77 -4.13
CA VAL A 61 1.02 1.17 -3.07
C VAL A 61 0.90 2.66 -2.78
N LEU A 62 0.85 3.51 -3.81
CA LEU A 62 0.69 4.96 -3.65
C LEU A 62 -0.61 5.31 -2.93
N ILE A 63 -1.74 4.71 -3.32
CA ILE A 63 -3.04 4.93 -2.66
C ILE A 63 -2.96 4.52 -1.18
N THR A 64 -2.39 3.34 -0.90
CA THR A 64 -2.28 2.82 0.47
C THR A 64 -1.36 3.70 1.32
N MET A 65 -0.26 4.21 0.74
CA MET A 65 0.66 5.11 1.41
C MET A 65 -0.04 6.42 1.80
N LEU A 66 -0.79 7.03 0.88
CA LEU A 66 -1.56 8.25 1.17
C LEU A 66 -2.61 8.01 2.26
N ALA A 67 -3.33 6.89 2.22
CA ALA A 67 -4.30 6.52 3.25
C ALA A 67 -3.64 6.33 4.62
N THR A 68 -2.46 5.70 4.66
CA THR A 68 -1.69 5.46 5.89
C THR A 68 -1.16 6.76 6.50
N VAL A 69 -0.68 7.70 5.66
CA VAL A 69 -0.25 9.02 6.12
C VAL A 69 -1.42 9.77 6.74
N ARG A 70 -2.57 9.84 6.06
CA ARG A 70 -3.77 10.51 6.59
C ARG A 70 -4.21 9.93 7.94
N THR A 71 -4.24 8.60 8.06
CA THR A 71 -4.63 7.93 9.30
C THR A 71 -3.61 8.16 10.42
N SER A 72 -2.32 8.19 10.11
CA SER A 72 -1.28 8.49 11.11
C SER A 72 -1.40 9.92 11.69
N VAL A 73 -1.72 10.91 10.84
CA VAL A 73 -1.92 12.31 11.26
C VAL A 73 -3.18 12.44 12.12
N SER A 74 -4.27 11.78 11.71
CA SER A 74 -5.51 11.74 12.50
C SER A 74 -5.26 11.11 13.88
N ARG A 75 -4.57 9.97 13.93
CA ARG A 75 -4.19 9.30 15.20
C ARG A 75 -3.42 10.22 16.12
N ARG A 76 -2.40 10.93 15.61
CA ARG A 76 -1.63 11.91 16.41
C ARG A 76 -2.50 13.03 16.95
N THR A 77 -3.47 13.49 16.17
CA THR A 77 -4.39 14.57 16.57
C THR A 77 -5.38 14.09 17.62
N LEU A 78 -5.94 12.88 17.46
CA LEU A 78 -6.85 12.27 18.43
C LEU A 78 -6.13 12.00 19.76
N GLN A 79 -4.89 11.49 19.72
CA GLN A 79 -4.08 11.28 20.93
C GLN A 79 -3.93 12.58 21.73
N LYS A 80 -3.53 13.68 21.06
CA LYS A 80 -3.42 15.00 21.72
C LYS A 80 -4.74 15.51 22.31
N ARG A 81 -5.88 15.17 21.70
CA ARG A 81 -7.20 15.55 22.23
C ARG A 81 -7.57 14.72 23.45
N LEU A 82 -7.23 13.43 23.43
CA LEU A 82 -7.42 12.52 24.55
C LEU A 82 -6.60 12.97 25.77
N ASP A 83 -5.30 13.24 25.58
CA ASP A 83 -4.43 13.71 26.67
C ASP A 83 -4.95 15.02 27.30
N ARG A 84 -5.47 15.95 26.49
CA ARG A 84 -6.08 17.21 26.99
C ARG A 84 -7.38 16.98 27.74
N ALA A 85 -8.23 16.07 27.27
CA ALA A 85 -9.49 15.74 27.92
C ALA A 85 -9.25 15.08 29.28
N GLU A 86 -8.27 14.17 29.36
CA GLU A 86 -7.86 13.53 30.61
C GLU A 86 -7.33 14.56 31.62
N GLN A 87 -6.45 15.49 31.20
CA GLN A 87 -5.97 16.56 32.07
C GLN A 87 -7.09 17.49 32.57
N ALA A 88 -8.07 17.79 31.73
CA ALA A 88 -9.21 18.62 32.14
C ALA A 88 -10.09 17.89 33.17
N LEU A 89 -10.31 16.59 32.98
CA LEU A 89 -11.05 15.75 33.91
C LEU A 89 -10.34 15.67 35.27
N GLU A 90 -9.02 15.46 35.27
CA GLU A 90 -8.22 15.39 36.50
C GLU A 90 -8.23 16.71 37.27
N LYS A 91 -8.11 17.85 36.57
CA LYS A 91 -8.28 19.18 37.17
C LYS A 91 -9.67 19.37 37.79
N SER A 92 -10.72 18.96 37.09
CA SER A 92 -12.09 19.06 37.61
C SER A 92 -12.31 18.20 38.85
N ARG A 93 -11.74 16.99 38.90
CA ARG A 93 -11.79 16.14 40.09
C ARG A 93 -11.05 16.76 41.26
N ALA A 94 -9.81 17.20 41.04
CA ALA A 94 -9.00 17.85 42.08
C ALA A 94 -9.63 19.14 42.62
N GLN A 95 -10.38 19.86 41.78
CA GLN A 95 -11.13 21.04 42.21
C GLN A 95 -12.38 20.67 43.02
N ASN A 96 -13.12 19.64 42.60
CA ASN A 96 -14.31 19.16 43.32
C ASN A 96 -13.96 18.63 44.73
N ASP A 97 -12.83 17.93 44.86
CA ASP A 97 -12.34 17.42 46.16
C ASP A 97 -11.89 18.55 47.12
N ARG A 98 -11.55 19.73 46.61
CA ARG A 98 -11.20 20.91 47.44
C ARG A 98 -12.41 21.71 47.92
N THR A 99 -13.57 21.50 47.30
CA THR A 99 -14.82 22.20 47.62
C THR A 99 -15.72 21.42 48.59
N LEU A 100 -15.36 20.19 48.91
CA LEU A 100 -15.96 19.35 49.95
C LEU A 100 -15.15 19.45 51.24
#